data_AF-A0AAW0NUR1-F1
#
_entry.id   AF-A0AAW0NUR1-F1
#
_cell.length_a   1.000
_cell.length_b   1.000
_cell.length_c   1.000
_cell.angle_alpha   90.00
_cell.angle_beta   90.00
_cell.angle_gamma   90.00
#
_symmetry.space_group_name_H-M   'P 1'
#
loop_
_entity.id
_entity.type
_entity.pdbx_description
1 polymer ?
#
loop_
_entity_poly.entity_id
_entity_poly.type
_entity_poly.pdbx_seq_one_letter_code
_entity_poly.pdbx_strand_id
1 'polypeptide(L)'
;MAGSIALNGTQISYIGNDCKEIPEYIGKTYGHFAKRLDLTSNQLRTLSGLRMFPELEELIVDNNQLGNDLRLPKLPHLHTLTLNKNQLTDIEALLEHLAEVTPALEYLSLLGNEACPNQLVSPDKDEDDYQRYRYFVLHKLPQLKFLDFRKVTKLEASEAERGASS
;
A
#
# COMPACT_ATOMS: atom_id res chain seq x y z
N MET A 1 4.70 15.76 23.13
CA MET A 1 4.98 16.76 22.08
C MET A 1 3.98 16.51 20.97
N ALA A 2 3.21 17.52 20.54
CA ALA A 2 2.43 17.38 19.31
C ALA A 2 3.45 17.20 18.18
N GLY A 3 3.45 16.06 17.50
CA GLY A 3 4.46 15.83 16.48
C GLY A 3 4.24 16.74 15.28
N SER A 4 5.34 17.04 14.61
CA SER A 4 5.42 18.06 13.58
C SER A 4 4.91 17.51 12.25
N ILE A 5 3.98 18.23 11.62
CA ILE A 5 3.65 18.06 10.20
C ILE A 5 4.73 18.76 9.38
N ALA A 6 5.24 18.09 8.35
CA ALA A 6 6.04 18.72 7.31
C ALA A 6 5.19 18.86 6.03
N LEU A 7 5.28 20.04 5.41
CA LEU A 7 4.58 20.41 4.18
C LEU A 7 5.61 20.84 3.14
N ASN A 8 5.55 20.24 1.94
CA ASN A 8 6.31 20.69 0.79
C ASN A 8 5.43 20.67 -0.46
N GLY A 9 4.88 21.83 -0.83
CA GLY A 9 3.92 21.94 -1.92
C GLY A 9 2.67 21.11 -1.63
N THR A 10 2.42 20.08 -2.43
CA THR A 10 1.30 19.14 -2.29
C THR A 10 1.66 17.87 -1.50
N GLN A 11 2.85 17.83 -0.88
CA GLN A 11 3.33 16.68 -0.10
C GLN A 11 3.17 16.95 1.39
N ILE A 12 2.48 16.04 2.08
CA ILE A 12 2.22 16.08 3.52
C ILE A 12 2.94 14.90 4.18
N SER A 13 3.76 15.19 5.18
CA SER A 13 4.40 14.17 6.00
C SER A 13 4.00 14.35 7.46
N TYR A 14 3.48 13.29 8.05
CA TYR A 14 3.04 13.22 9.44
C TYR A 14 3.52 11.92 10.08
N ILE A 15 4.82 11.87 10.34
CA ILE A 15 5.57 10.67 10.70
C ILE A 15 5.77 10.62 12.23
N GLY A 16 5.69 9.45 12.86
CA GLY A 16 6.13 9.31 14.26
C GLY A 16 5.22 9.98 15.30
N ASN A 17 3.92 10.09 15.03
CA ASN A 17 2.96 10.80 15.88
C ASN A 17 2.07 9.87 16.73
N ASP A 18 2.33 8.56 16.72
CA ASP A 18 1.58 7.54 17.48
C ASP A 18 0.06 7.54 17.20
N CYS A 19 -0.37 8.10 16.07
CA CYS A 19 -1.79 8.21 15.76
C CYS A 19 -2.37 6.87 15.31
N LYS A 20 -3.58 6.57 15.79
CA LYS A 20 -4.31 5.31 15.49
C LYS A 20 -5.22 5.40 14.25
N GLU A 21 -5.51 6.62 13.84
CA GLU A 21 -6.25 6.99 12.64
C GLU A 21 -5.69 8.30 12.09
N ILE A 22 -6.01 8.65 10.84
CA ILE A 22 -5.62 9.93 10.24
C ILE A 22 -6.32 11.06 11.01
N PRO A 23 -5.59 11.96 11.68
CA PRO A 23 -6.22 13.04 12.43
C PRO A 23 -7.09 13.92 11.53
N GLU A 24 -8.31 14.22 11.99
CA GLU A 24 -9.32 14.91 11.18
C GLU A 24 -8.82 16.26 10.64
N TYR A 25 -8.04 16.99 11.43
CA TYR A 25 -7.50 18.29 11.04
C TYR A 25 -6.53 18.18 9.85
N ILE A 26 -5.79 17.08 9.70
CA ILE A 26 -4.89 16.89 8.55
C ILE A 26 -5.71 16.79 7.27
N GLY A 27 -6.79 16.00 7.28
CA GLY A 27 -7.67 15.87 6.13
C GLY A 27 -8.40 17.18 5.81
N LYS A 28 -8.93 17.88 6.81
CA LYS A 28 -9.60 19.18 6.62
C LYS A 28 -8.67 20.26 6.06
N THR A 29 -7.44 20.34 6.58
CA THR A 29 -6.50 21.40 6.21
C THR A 29 -5.80 21.13 4.89
N TYR A 30 -5.39 19.89 4.63
CA TYR A 30 -4.51 19.57 3.50
C TYR A 30 -5.14 18.66 2.44
N GLY A 31 -6.20 17.93 2.78
CA GLY A 31 -6.69 16.83 1.94
C GLY A 31 -7.14 17.25 0.54
N HIS A 32 -7.74 18.43 0.40
CA HIS A 32 -8.25 18.94 -0.88
C HIS A 32 -7.18 19.22 -1.94
N PHE A 33 -5.90 19.27 -1.58
CA PHE A 33 -4.80 19.51 -2.55
C PHE A 33 -3.61 18.56 -2.38
N ALA A 34 -3.57 17.75 -1.32
CA ALA A 34 -2.46 16.85 -1.07
C ALA A 34 -2.42 15.75 -2.13
N LYS A 35 -1.29 15.66 -2.83
CA LYS A 35 -1.00 14.61 -3.83
C LYS A 35 -0.17 13.48 -3.23
N ARG A 36 0.61 13.76 -2.20
CA ARG A 36 1.42 12.77 -1.50
C ARG A 36 1.18 12.86 -0.01
N LEU A 37 0.90 11.72 0.62
CA LEU A 37 0.67 11.61 2.05
C LEU A 37 1.58 10.53 2.65
N ASP A 38 2.47 10.95 3.54
CA ASP A 38 3.36 10.08 4.29
C ASP A 38 2.95 10.05 5.77
N LEU A 39 2.53 8.87 6.22
CA LEU A 39 2.06 8.56 7.56
C LEU A 39 2.93 7.49 8.22
N THR A 40 4.20 7.37 7.79
CA THR A 40 5.13 6.35 8.26
C THR A 40 5.30 6.39 9.79
N SER A 41 5.52 5.23 10.41
CA SER A 41 5.83 5.11 11.85
C SER A 41 4.77 5.73 12.75
N ASN A 42 3.50 5.44 12.48
CA ASN A 42 2.40 5.74 13.40
C ASN A 42 1.85 4.42 14.00
N GLN A 43 0.66 4.46 14.57
CA GLN A 43 -0.04 3.29 15.11
C GLN A 43 -1.36 3.05 14.37
N LEU A 44 -1.42 3.43 13.09
CA LEU A 44 -2.65 3.43 12.30
C LEU A 44 -3.22 2.02 12.22
N ARG A 45 -4.51 1.89 12.54
CA ARG A 45 -5.30 0.66 12.37
C ARG A 45 -6.34 0.79 11.27
N THR A 46 -6.57 2.01 10.79
CA THR A 46 -7.54 2.31 9.74
C THR A 46 -7.07 3.51 8.91
N LEU A 47 -7.56 3.58 7.67
CA LEU A 47 -7.33 4.67 6.72
C LEU A 47 -8.64 5.38 6.32
N SER A 48 -9.67 5.29 7.16
CA SER A 48 -11.00 5.89 6.92
C SER A 48 -10.98 7.40 6.61
N GLY A 49 -9.98 8.13 7.11
CA GLY A 49 -9.77 9.55 6.84
C GLY A 49 -9.36 9.88 5.40
N LEU A 50 -8.97 8.88 4.58
CA LEU A 50 -8.53 9.10 3.19
C LEU A 50 -9.62 9.67 2.27
N ARG A 51 -10.90 9.60 2.66
CA ARG A 51 -12.00 10.23 1.92
C ARG A 51 -11.85 11.75 1.76
N MET A 52 -11.00 12.36 2.58
CA MET A 52 -10.71 13.80 2.52
C MET A 52 -9.62 14.15 1.49
N PHE A 53 -9.02 13.15 0.82
CA PHE A 53 -7.86 13.30 -0.07
C PHE A 53 -8.20 12.88 -1.52
N PRO A 54 -9.07 13.63 -2.23
CA PRO A 54 -9.55 13.24 -3.56
C PRO A 54 -8.46 13.22 -4.65
N GLU A 55 -7.42 14.04 -4.49
CA GLU A 55 -6.32 14.22 -5.46
C GLU A 55 -5.08 13.36 -5.14
N LEU A 56 -5.21 12.37 -4.25
CA LEU A 56 -4.07 11.61 -3.76
C LEU A 56 -3.49 10.69 -4.85
N GLU A 57 -2.20 10.86 -5.11
CA GLU A 57 -1.40 10.14 -6.10
C GLU A 57 -0.44 9.13 -5.43
N GLU A 58 0.10 9.49 -4.26
CA GLU A 58 1.04 8.67 -3.50
C GLU A 58 0.65 8.56 -2.02
N LEU A 59 0.61 7.33 -1.51
CA LEU A 59 0.33 7.04 -0.10
C LEU A 59 1.40 6.14 0.50
N ILE A 60 2.03 6.63 1.58
CA ILE A 60 3.06 5.93 2.34
C ILE A 60 2.55 5.72 3.75
N VAL A 61 2.32 4.48 4.15
CA VAL A 61 1.78 4.09 5.47
C VAL A 61 2.62 2.99 6.10
N ASP A 62 3.93 3.03 5.84
CA ASP A 62 4.89 2.06 6.34
C ASP A 62 4.97 2.08 7.88
N ASN A 63 5.29 0.94 8.49
CA ASN A 63 5.48 0.81 9.94
C ASN A 63 4.26 1.30 10.74
N ASN A 64 3.12 0.67 10.49
CA ASN A 64 1.84 0.93 11.16
C ASN A 64 1.23 -0.40 11.68
N GLN A 65 -0.05 -0.39 12.08
CA GLN A 65 -0.77 -1.53 12.64
C GLN A 65 -1.98 -1.92 11.77
N LEU A 66 -1.89 -1.73 10.45
CA LEU A 66 -2.97 -2.05 9.52
C LEU A 66 -3.10 -3.57 9.36
N GLY A 67 -4.30 -4.10 9.55
CA GLY A 67 -4.62 -5.53 9.40
C GLY A 67 -5.55 -5.80 8.21
N ASN A 68 -6.11 -7.01 8.17
CA ASN A 68 -6.98 -7.47 7.07
C ASN A 68 -8.33 -6.71 7.00
N ASP A 69 -8.67 -5.95 8.03
CA ASP A 69 -9.80 -5.02 8.07
C ASP A 69 -9.51 -3.69 7.36
N LEU A 70 -8.30 -3.52 6.78
CA LEU A 70 -7.95 -2.36 6.00
C LEU A 70 -8.97 -2.12 4.87
N ARG A 71 -9.50 -0.90 4.83
CA ARG A 71 -10.37 -0.42 3.75
C ARG A 71 -9.90 0.96 3.31
N LEU A 72 -9.81 1.13 2.00
CA LEU A 72 -9.57 2.40 1.31
C LEU A 72 -10.87 2.90 0.66
N PRO A 73 -11.12 4.22 0.61
CA PRO A 73 -12.09 4.77 -0.32
C PRO A 73 -11.61 4.60 -1.76
N LYS A 74 -12.48 4.92 -2.74
CA LYS A 74 -12.05 5.01 -4.14
C LYS A 74 -11.02 6.12 -4.30
N LEU A 75 -9.86 5.78 -4.83
CA LEU A 75 -8.72 6.67 -5.05
C LEU A 75 -8.28 6.55 -6.52
N PRO A 76 -8.97 7.25 -7.44
CA PRO A 76 -8.81 7.05 -8.88
C PRO A 76 -7.45 7.51 -9.42
N HIS A 77 -6.73 8.35 -8.66
CA HIS A 77 -5.42 8.90 -9.04
C HIS A 77 -4.24 8.23 -8.34
N LEU A 78 -4.50 7.34 -7.37
CA LEU A 78 -3.44 6.72 -6.58
C LEU A 78 -2.65 5.75 -7.44
N HIS A 79 -1.40 6.09 -7.73
CA HIS A 79 -0.48 5.27 -8.49
C HIS A 79 0.61 4.62 -7.64
N THR A 80 0.86 5.13 -6.42
CA THR A 80 1.86 4.57 -5.50
C THR A 80 1.23 4.29 -4.14
N LEU A 81 1.31 3.03 -3.69
CA LEU A 81 0.93 2.61 -2.35
C LEU A 81 2.04 1.79 -1.71
N THR A 82 2.47 2.19 -0.53
CA THR A 82 3.39 1.38 0.29
C THR A 82 2.80 1.13 1.67
N LEU A 83 2.77 -0.15 2.02
CA LEU A 83 2.14 -0.74 3.20
C LEU A 83 3.16 -1.56 4.00
N ASN A 84 4.46 -1.24 3.88
CA ASN A 84 5.52 -2.08 4.46
C ASN A 84 5.38 -2.17 5.98
N LYS A 85 5.76 -3.32 6.55
CA LYS A 85 5.77 -3.53 8.01
C LYS A 85 4.44 -3.16 8.66
N ASN A 86 3.36 -3.77 8.18
CA ASN A 86 2.04 -3.75 8.80
C ASN A 86 1.69 -5.18 9.29
N GLN A 87 0.42 -5.44 9.59
CA GLN A 87 -0.08 -6.71 10.15
C GLN A 87 -1.00 -7.43 9.15
N LEU A 88 -0.71 -7.30 7.86
CA LEU A 88 -1.49 -7.94 6.80
C LEU A 88 -1.11 -9.42 6.71
N THR A 89 -2.10 -10.29 6.78
CA THR A 89 -1.92 -11.75 6.69
C THR A 89 -2.75 -12.35 5.55
N ASP A 90 -3.91 -11.77 5.23
CA ASP A 90 -4.76 -12.17 4.11
C ASP A 90 -4.49 -11.27 2.91
N ILE A 91 -3.72 -11.80 1.96
CA ILE A 91 -3.37 -11.08 0.75
C ILE A 91 -4.52 -11.03 -0.26
N GLU A 92 -5.34 -12.07 -0.34
CA GLU A 92 -6.34 -12.19 -1.41
C GLU A 92 -7.42 -11.12 -1.26
N ALA A 93 -7.98 -11.00 -0.04
CA ALA A 93 -8.99 -9.98 0.26
C ALA A 93 -8.45 -8.55 0.05
N LEU A 94 -7.18 -8.32 0.36
CA LEU A 94 -6.52 -7.03 0.12
C LEU A 94 -6.44 -6.71 -1.38
N LEU A 95 -5.97 -7.65 -2.19
CA LEU A 95 -5.78 -7.43 -3.62
C LEU A 95 -7.12 -7.20 -4.34
N GLU A 96 -8.16 -7.93 -3.97
CA GLU A 96 -9.52 -7.72 -4.50
C GLU A 96 -10.04 -6.31 -4.18
N HIS A 97 -9.86 -5.86 -2.94
CA HIS A 97 -10.22 -4.50 -2.53
C HIS A 97 -9.42 -3.44 -3.30
N LEU A 98 -8.11 -3.63 -3.47
CA LEU A 98 -7.25 -2.70 -4.21
C LEU A 98 -7.62 -2.64 -5.69
N ALA A 99 -7.94 -3.77 -6.31
CA ALA A 99 -8.36 -3.83 -7.72
C ALA A 99 -9.63 -2.99 -7.97
N GLU A 100 -10.56 -2.98 -7.01
CA GLU A 100 -11.80 -2.20 -7.11
C GLU A 100 -11.57 -0.69 -6.94
N VAL A 101 -10.76 -0.29 -5.95
CA VAL A 101 -10.71 1.09 -5.47
C VAL A 101 -9.52 1.91 -5.98
N THR A 102 -8.48 1.26 -6.52
CA THR A 102 -7.25 1.91 -7.00
C THR A 102 -6.93 1.54 -8.46
N PRO A 103 -7.76 1.97 -9.43
CA PRO A 103 -7.61 1.56 -10.84
C PRO A 103 -6.33 2.07 -11.51
N ALA A 104 -5.68 3.09 -10.95
CA ALA A 104 -4.45 3.68 -11.46
C ALA A 104 -3.18 3.17 -10.75
N LEU A 105 -3.29 2.16 -9.87
CA LEU A 105 -2.16 1.70 -9.05
C LEU A 105 -1.04 1.12 -9.93
N GLU A 106 0.16 1.70 -9.88
CA GLU A 106 1.31 1.22 -10.67
C GLU A 106 2.44 0.67 -9.79
N TYR A 107 2.51 1.12 -8.53
CA TYR A 107 3.50 0.72 -7.55
C TYR A 107 2.79 0.25 -6.28
N LEU A 108 3.06 -0.99 -5.88
CA LEU A 108 2.60 -1.55 -4.60
C LEU A 108 3.79 -2.13 -3.85
N SER A 109 3.92 -1.86 -2.55
CA SER A 109 4.89 -2.55 -1.69
C SER A 109 4.24 -3.07 -0.42
N LEU A 110 4.48 -4.35 -0.12
CA LEU A 110 3.92 -5.09 1.02
C LEU A 110 5.01 -5.73 1.90
N LEU A 111 6.29 -5.38 1.69
CA LEU A 111 7.42 -5.97 2.40
C LEU A 111 7.26 -5.90 3.93
N GLY A 112 7.61 -6.98 4.63
CA GLY A 112 7.53 -6.98 6.08
C GLY A 112 6.13 -7.25 6.64
N ASN A 113 5.15 -7.59 5.80
CA ASN A 113 3.89 -8.18 6.22
C ASN A 113 3.96 -9.71 6.14
N GLU A 114 3.18 -10.42 6.94
CA GLU A 114 3.09 -11.89 6.88
C GLU A 114 2.53 -12.39 5.53
N ALA A 115 1.64 -11.59 4.93
CA ALA A 115 1.12 -11.76 3.58
C ALA A 115 2.20 -11.69 2.48
N CYS A 116 3.37 -11.10 2.76
CA CYS A 116 4.48 -10.96 1.81
C CYS A 116 5.62 -11.93 2.23
N PRO A 117 5.70 -13.12 1.63
CA PRO A 117 6.72 -14.10 1.95
C PRO A 117 8.08 -13.65 1.42
N ASN A 118 8.86 -12.92 2.20
CA ASN A 118 10.27 -12.70 1.90
C ASN A 118 11.14 -13.39 2.96
N GLN A 119 12.39 -13.69 2.60
CA GLN A 119 13.35 -14.38 3.47
C GLN A 119 13.62 -13.62 4.79
N LEU A 120 13.28 -12.32 4.87
CA LEU A 120 13.42 -11.52 6.09
C LEU A 120 12.27 -11.75 7.08
N VAL A 121 11.08 -12.13 6.61
CA VAL A 121 9.87 -12.34 7.41
C VAL A 121 9.64 -13.82 7.71
N SER A 122 10.02 -14.70 6.79
CA SER A 122 9.88 -16.15 6.95
C SER A 122 11.17 -16.84 6.48
N PRO A 123 12.13 -17.11 7.38
CA PRO A 123 13.41 -17.72 7.00
C PRO A 123 13.27 -19.13 6.43
N ASP A 124 12.10 -19.77 6.61
CA ASP A 124 11.76 -21.07 6.04
C ASP A 124 11.27 -21.00 4.58
N LYS A 125 10.99 -19.80 4.05
CA LYS A 125 10.47 -19.61 2.68
C LYS A 125 11.61 -19.29 1.72
N ASP A 126 11.67 -20.04 0.62
CA ASP A 126 12.67 -19.90 -0.43
C ASP A 126 12.25 -18.87 -1.51
N GLU A 127 13.11 -18.65 -2.51
CA GLU A 127 12.82 -17.76 -3.64
C GLU A 127 11.58 -18.19 -4.44
N ASP A 128 11.25 -19.49 -4.45
CA ASP A 128 10.10 -20.01 -5.20
C ASP A 128 8.78 -19.56 -4.57
N ASP A 129 8.69 -19.49 -3.24
CA ASP A 129 7.52 -18.96 -2.55
C ASP A 129 7.28 -17.48 -2.85
N TYR A 130 8.34 -16.67 -2.85
CA TYR A 130 8.23 -15.26 -3.25
C TYR A 130 7.81 -15.14 -4.72
N GLN A 131 8.31 -16.01 -5.59
CA GLN A 131 7.94 -16.00 -7.00
C GLN A 131 6.45 -16.34 -7.22
N ARG A 132 5.90 -17.31 -6.48
CA ARG A 132 4.46 -17.63 -6.49
C ARG A 132 3.61 -16.47 -6.01
N TYR A 133 3.97 -15.88 -4.86
CA TYR A 133 3.34 -14.66 -4.35
C TYR A 133 3.34 -13.55 -5.40
N ARG A 134 4.50 -13.33 -6.03
CA ARG A 134 4.69 -12.27 -7.01
C ARG A 134 3.78 -12.46 -8.22
N TYR A 135 3.69 -13.67 -8.77
CA TYR A 135 2.77 -13.96 -9.86
C TYR A 135 1.30 -13.85 -9.45
N PHE A 136 0.94 -14.28 -8.23
CA PHE A 136 -0.42 -14.13 -7.72
C PHE A 136 -0.84 -12.66 -7.61
N VAL A 137 0.03 -11.80 -7.08
CA VAL A 137 -0.24 -10.35 -6.99
C VAL A 137 -0.39 -9.74 -8.38
N LEU A 138 0.51 -10.06 -9.31
CA LEU A 138 0.47 -9.53 -10.68
C LEU A 138 -0.73 -10.05 -11.47
N HIS A 139 -1.24 -11.23 -11.14
CA HIS A 139 -2.47 -11.74 -11.73
C HIS A 139 -3.68 -10.91 -11.28
N LYS A 140 -3.81 -10.64 -9.98
CA LYS A 140 -4.93 -9.87 -9.41
C LYS A 140 -4.82 -8.36 -9.74
N LEU A 141 -3.60 -7.84 -9.90
CA LEU A 141 -3.30 -6.43 -10.21
C LEU A 141 -2.36 -6.33 -11.44
N PRO A 142 -2.86 -6.63 -12.66
CA PRO A 142 -2.03 -6.70 -13.87
C PRO A 142 -1.49 -5.34 -14.34
N GLN A 143 -2.03 -4.24 -13.81
CA GLN A 143 -1.59 -2.88 -14.12
C GLN A 143 -0.26 -2.48 -13.45
N LEU A 144 0.22 -3.25 -12.46
CA LEU A 144 1.42 -2.90 -11.70
C LEU A 144 2.67 -2.87 -12.58
N LYS A 145 3.44 -1.80 -12.45
CA LYS A 145 4.78 -1.63 -13.06
C LYS A 145 5.90 -1.98 -12.09
N PHE A 146 5.63 -1.84 -10.79
CA PHE A 146 6.54 -2.17 -9.71
C PHE A 146 5.78 -2.88 -8.60
N LEU A 147 6.38 -3.96 -8.10
CA LEU A 147 5.89 -4.67 -6.94
C LEU A 147 7.04 -4.87 -5.97
N ASP A 148 6.82 -4.44 -4.73
CA ASP A 148 7.77 -4.29 -3.66
C ASP A 148 8.94 -3.37 -4.09
N PHE A 149 10.14 -3.92 -4.27
CA PHE A 149 11.32 -3.18 -4.72
C PHE A 149 11.71 -3.50 -6.17
N ARG A 150 10.95 -4.37 -6.86
CA ARG A 150 11.32 -4.91 -8.17
C ARG A 150 10.36 -4.45 -9.26
N LYS A 151 10.93 -3.89 -10.32
CA LYS A 151 10.21 -3.62 -11.57
C LYS A 151 9.61 -4.90 -12.12
N VAL A 152 8.36 -4.83 -12.56
CA VAL A 152 7.66 -5.93 -13.23
C VAL A 152 8.23 -6.08 -14.64
N THR A 153 8.66 -7.29 -14.96
CA THR A 153 9.15 -7.62 -16.30
C THR A 153 8.01 -8.11 -17.19
N LYS A 154 8.20 -8.03 -18.51
CA LYS A 154 7.22 -8.58 -19.48
C LYS A 154 7.01 -10.09 -19.31
N LEU A 155 8.07 -10.82 -18.94
CA LEU A 155 7.99 -12.25 -18.68
C LEU A 155 7.09 -12.52 -17.47
N GLU A 156 7.30 -11.81 -16.36
CA GLU A 156 6.49 -11.98 -15.15
C GLU A 156 5.01 -11.67 -15.40
N ALA A 157 4.72 -10.58 -16.13
CA ALA A 157 3.35 -10.23 -16.50
C ALA A 157 2.69 -11.32 -17.35
N SER A 158 3.41 -11.87 -18.34
CA SER A 158 2.88 -12.94 -19.19
C SER A 158 2.66 -14.24 -18.44
N GLU A 159 3.56 -14.62 -17.53
CA GLU A 159 3.40 -15.84 -16.72
C GLU A 159 2.26 -15.73 -15.72
N ALA A 160 2.09 -14.57 -15.08
CA ALA A 160 0.96 -14.30 -14.17
C ALA A 160 -0.40 -14.38 -14.89
N GLU A 161 -0.48 -13.95 -16.15
CA GLU A 161 -1.69 -14.08 -16.97
C GLU A 161 -2.00 -15.55 -17.32
N ARG A 162 -0.98 -16.35 -17.63
CA ARG A 162 -1.14 -17.76 -18.03
C ARG A 162 -1.53 -18.66 -16.86
N GLY A 163 -0.99 -18.42 -15.67
CA GLY A 163 -1.24 -19.22 -14.47
C GLY A 163 -2.69 -19.18 -13.95
N ALA A 164 -3.51 -18.24 -14.44
CA ALA A 164 -4.92 -18.13 -14.07
C ALA A 164 -5.89 -18.86 -15.01
N SER A 165 -5.38 -19.43 -16.10
CA SER A 165 -6.18 -20.15 -17.10
C SER A 165 -6.14 -21.68 -16.90
N SER A 166 -5.56 -22.16 -15.80
CA SER A 166 -5.33 -23.59 -15.50
C SER A 166 -6.03 -24.04 -14.23
#